data_AF-A0A6V7H2B5-F1
#
_entry.id   AF-A0A6V7H2B5-F1
#
_cell.length_a   1.000
_cell.length_b   1.000
_cell.length_c   1.000
_cell.angle_alpha   90.00
_cell.angle_beta   90.00
_cell.angle_gamma   90.00
#
_symmetry.space_group_name_H-M   'P 1'
#
loop_
_entity.id
_entity.type
_entity.pdbx_description
1 polymer ?
#
loop_
_entity_poly.entity_id
_entity_poly.type
_entity_poly.pdbx_seq_one_letter_code
_entity_poly.pdbx_strand_id
1 'polypeptide(L)'
;MESDYDEDRGAWTEETTRSEDCTGEDNFDNPQEILNECLDKFKTPDYIMEPGIFAQLKRYFQAGGNPEQVIELLSKNYTACAQMANLLAEWLILAGVKVTDVQAMVENNLKDMILKTFDPKKADKIFTEEGETPAWLTEMIQHPTWRSLIYRLAEEYPDCLMLNFTIKLISDAGFQGEITSISTAAQQIEVFSRVLKTAIAGFLQNTEDWQSSIQECAKMVCHGQHTYVYSQVLLQILAQESRGGFTMKRLSQEITKCAQQK
;
A
#
# COMPACT_ATOMS: atom_id res chain seq x y z
N MET A 1 15.06 0.04 61.23
CA MET A 1 15.65 0.12 59.89
C MET A 1 14.50 0.43 58.97
N GLU A 2 14.39 1.71 58.64
CA GLU A 2 13.45 2.30 57.68
C GLU A 2 13.82 1.94 56.23
N SER A 3 12.79 2.07 55.38
CA SER A 3 12.79 2.36 53.94
C SER A 3 13.59 1.49 52.96
N ASP A 4 12.87 0.83 52.05
CA ASP A 4 12.88 1.23 50.63
C ASP A 4 11.77 0.47 49.88
N TYR A 5 10.59 1.10 49.84
CA TYR A 5 9.48 0.76 48.94
C TYR A 5 9.08 2.04 48.23
N ASP A 6 9.95 2.57 47.38
CA ASP A 6 9.57 3.60 46.40
C ASP A 6 10.67 3.71 45.34
N GLU A 7 10.50 3.03 44.20
CA GLU A 7 11.07 3.41 42.89
C GLU A 7 10.65 2.38 41.82
N ASP A 8 9.36 2.35 41.44
CA ASP A 8 8.98 1.80 40.13
C ASP A 8 7.66 2.36 39.59
N ARG A 9 7.44 3.67 39.78
CA ARG A 9 6.28 4.41 39.23
C ARG A 9 6.58 5.19 37.94
N GLY A 10 7.76 5.02 37.35
CA GLY A 10 8.26 5.85 36.24
C GLY A 10 8.20 5.25 34.83
N ALA A 11 7.92 3.94 34.67
CA ALA A 11 8.11 3.28 33.38
C ALA A 11 7.02 3.54 32.31
N TRP A 12 5.92 4.21 32.65
CA TRP A 12 4.80 4.45 31.72
C TRP A 12 4.86 5.81 30.99
N THR A 13 5.86 6.65 31.26
CA THR A 13 5.86 8.05 30.81
C THR A 13 6.79 8.38 29.64
N GLU A 14 7.71 7.50 29.23
CA GLU A 14 8.76 7.90 28.27
C GLU A 14 8.69 7.29 26.86
N GLU A 15 7.93 6.22 26.61
CA GLU A 15 7.82 5.64 25.26
C GLU A 15 6.57 6.03 24.45
N THR A 16 5.62 6.75 25.05
CA THR A 16 4.32 7.07 24.43
C THR A 16 4.25 8.47 23.78
N THR A 17 5.38 9.18 23.69
CA THR A 17 5.40 10.61 23.30
C THR A 17 5.60 10.85 21.80
N ARG A 18 5.16 9.93 20.93
CA ARG A 18 5.27 10.08 19.47
C ARG A 18 4.05 9.60 18.68
N SER A 19 2.86 9.77 19.25
CA SER A 19 1.61 9.74 18.50
C SER A 19 1.01 11.15 18.54
N GLU A 20 1.25 11.89 17.46
CA GLU A 20 0.92 13.30 17.28
C GLU A 20 -0.58 13.57 17.27
N ASP A 21 -0.87 14.83 17.62
CA ASP A 21 -2.19 15.42 17.79
C ASP A 21 -3.08 15.29 16.56
N CYS A 22 -4.21 14.60 16.72
CA CYS A 22 -5.37 14.86 15.90
C CYS A 22 -5.94 16.24 16.29
N THR A 23 -5.43 17.30 15.68
CA THR A 23 -6.09 18.61 15.63
C THR A 23 -7.30 18.52 14.70
N GLY A 24 -8.34 17.84 15.18
CA GLY A 24 -9.70 18.01 14.70
C GLY A 24 -10.33 19.17 15.45
N GLU A 25 -10.81 20.16 14.70
CA GLU A 25 -11.53 21.34 15.14
C GLU A 25 -12.32 21.12 16.44
N ASP A 26 -12.03 21.94 17.47
CA ASP A 26 -12.76 22.02 18.74
C ASP A 26 -14.23 22.43 18.48
N ASN A 27 -15.05 21.48 18.05
CA ASN A 27 -16.45 21.50 18.42
C ASN A 27 -16.48 21.17 19.92
N PHE A 28 -16.97 22.12 20.72
CA PHE A 28 -17.37 21.87 22.10
C PHE A 28 -18.56 20.89 22.10
N ASP A 29 -18.31 19.62 21.77
CA ASP A 29 -19.27 18.55 21.96
C ASP A 29 -19.53 18.44 23.46
N ASN A 30 -20.81 18.39 23.82
CA ASN A 30 -21.23 18.30 25.22
C ASN A 30 -20.54 17.07 25.85
N PRO A 31 -19.89 17.13 27.02
CA PRO A 31 -19.15 16.00 27.58
C PRO A 31 -19.98 14.71 27.64
N GLN A 32 -21.30 14.82 27.84
CA GLN A 32 -22.23 13.70 27.80
C GLN A 32 -22.38 13.04 26.43
N GLU A 33 -22.31 13.81 25.34
CA GLU A 33 -22.37 13.28 23.97
C GLU A 33 -21.09 12.51 23.64
N ILE A 34 -19.93 13.04 24.04
CA ILE A 34 -18.64 12.37 23.89
C ILE A 34 -18.65 11.02 24.62
N LEU A 35 -19.15 11.00 25.87
CA LEU A 35 -19.28 9.77 26.65
C LEU A 35 -20.18 8.75 25.96
N ASN A 36 -21.35 9.16 25.46
CA ASN A 36 -22.28 8.27 24.77
C ASN A 36 -21.67 7.72 23.47
N GLU A 37 -21.00 8.55 22.67
CA GLU A 37 -20.33 8.13 21.44
C GLU A 37 -19.24 7.07 21.72
N CYS A 38 -18.43 7.29 22.77
CA CYS A 38 -17.43 6.32 23.21
C CYS A 38 -18.08 5.00 23.66
N LEU A 39 -19.14 5.08 24.47
CA LEU A 39 -19.82 3.91 24.99
C LEU A 39 -20.47 3.09 23.87
N ASP A 40 -21.03 3.73 22.86
CA ASP A 40 -21.61 3.03 21.71
C ASP A 40 -20.54 2.30 20.88
N LYS A 41 -19.34 2.88 20.77
CA LYS A 41 -18.17 2.19 20.17
C LYS A 41 -17.72 0.99 21.00
N PHE A 42 -17.59 1.15 22.33
CA PHE A 42 -17.18 0.06 23.24
C PHE A 42 -18.17 -1.11 23.31
N LYS A 43 -19.43 -0.90 22.89
CA LYS A 43 -20.43 -1.98 22.76
C LYS A 43 -20.25 -2.82 21.51
N THR A 44 -19.47 -2.36 20.52
CA THR A 44 -19.28 -3.12 19.29
C THR A 44 -18.40 -4.34 19.54
N PRO A 45 -18.66 -5.48 18.86
CA PRO A 45 -17.92 -6.71 19.10
C PRO A 45 -16.45 -6.53 18.76
N ASP A 46 -15.58 -7.07 19.61
CA ASP A 46 -14.12 -7.04 19.44
C ASP A 46 -13.49 -5.63 19.30
N TYR A 47 -14.18 -4.56 19.73
CA TYR A 47 -13.66 -3.18 19.64
C TYR A 47 -12.33 -2.97 20.37
N ILE A 48 -12.01 -3.82 21.36
CA ILE A 48 -10.71 -3.83 22.06
C ILE A 48 -9.52 -4.07 21.11
N MET A 49 -9.77 -4.70 19.95
CA MET A 49 -8.75 -5.02 18.94
C MET A 49 -8.62 -3.92 17.87
N GLU A 50 -9.45 -2.89 17.90
CA GLU A 50 -9.41 -1.80 16.92
C GLU A 50 -8.20 -0.88 17.17
N PRO A 51 -7.49 -0.42 16.11
CA PRO A 51 -6.27 0.36 16.26
C PRO A 51 -6.47 1.69 17.01
N GLY A 52 -7.68 2.25 16.95
CA GLY A 52 -8.05 3.52 17.61
C GLY A 52 -8.48 3.39 19.09
N ILE A 53 -8.42 2.20 19.70
CA ILE A 53 -8.93 1.96 21.04
C ILE A 53 -8.33 2.91 22.08
N PHE A 54 -7.01 3.11 22.06
CA PHE A 54 -6.32 3.95 23.05
C PHE A 54 -6.70 5.43 22.95
N ALA A 55 -6.84 5.95 21.73
CA ALA A 55 -7.30 7.32 21.51
C ALA A 55 -8.73 7.52 22.03
N GLN A 56 -9.61 6.54 21.78
CA GLN A 56 -10.99 6.59 22.26
C GLN A 56 -11.09 6.45 23.79
N LEU A 57 -10.26 5.60 24.41
CA LEU A 57 -10.16 5.49 25.87
C LEU A 57 -9.70 6.80 26.51
N LYS A 58 -8.65 7.43 25.94
CA LYS A 58 -8.16 8.73 26.40
C LYS A 58 -9.25 9.79 26.33
N ARG A 59 -9.97 9.88 25.20
CA ARG A 59 -11.10 10.81 25.00
C ARG A 59 -12.23 10.55 26.02
N TYR A 60 -12.56 9.29 26.29
CA TYR A 60 -13.58 8.91 27.27
C TYR A 60 -13.21 9.32 28.71
N PHE A 61 -11.96 9.06 29.12
CA PHE A 61 -11.50 9.44 30.47
C PHE A 61 -11.38 10.95 30.66
N GLN A 62 -10.95 11.68 29.62
CA GLN A 62 -10.91 13.14 29.65
C GLN A 62 -12.30 13.78 29.78
N ALA A 63 -13.35 13.13 29.26
CA ALA A 63 -14.74 13.55 29.43
C ALA A 63 -15.37 13.13 30.77
N GLY A 64 -14.60 12.50 31.69
CA GLY A 64 -15.08 12.09 33.01
C GLY A 64 -15.75 10.72 33.06
N GLY A 65 -15.48 9.85 32.08
CA GLY A 65 -16.07 8.53 31.98
C GLY A 65 -15.58 7.54 33.05
N ASN A 66 -16.42 6.58 33.43
CA ASN A 66 -16.11 5.58 34.46
C ASN A 66 -15.28 4.39 33.90
N PRO A 67 -14.07 4.11 34.43
CA PRO A 67 -13.26 2.98 34.00
C PRO A 67 -13.94 1.61 34.14
N GLU A 68 -14.68 1.36 35.21
CA GLU A 68 -15.32 0.07 35.45
C GLU A 68 -16.32 -0.28 34.34
N GLN A 69 -17.09 0.73 33.91
CA GLN A 69 -18.09 0.57 32.87
C GLN A 69 -17.45 0.19 31.52
N VAL A 70 -16.30 0.79 31.19
CA VAL A 70 -15.59 0.47 29.95
C VAL A 70 -14.98 -0.92 29.99
N ILE A 71 -14.38 -1.30 31.12
CA ILE A 71 -13.83 -2.64 31.31
C ILE A 71 -14.94 -3.68 31.15
N GLU A 72 -16.10 -3.47 31.77
CA GLU A 72 -17.24 -4.37 31.64
C GLU A 72 -17.73 -4.47 30.19
N LEU A 73 -17.90 -3.33 29.50
CA LEU A 73 -18.37 -3.32 28.11
C LEU A 73 -17.38 -3.99 27.15
N LEU A 74 -16.09 -3.67 27.23
CA LEU A 74 -15.08 -4.27 26.36
C LEU A 74 -14.92 -5.76 26.63
N SER A 75 -14.92 -6.17 27.90
CA SER A 75 -14.78 -7.59 28.27
C SER A 75 -16.00 -8.41 27.84
N LYS A 76 -17.20 -7.85 27.99
CA LYS A 76 -18.45 -8.54 27.65
C LYS A 76 -18.64 -8.68 26.14
N ASN A 77 -18.16 -7.73 25.35
CA ASN A 77 -18.29 -7.74 23.88
C ASN A 77 -17.06 -8.29 23.16
N TYR A 78 -16.08 -8.81 23.89
CA TYR A 78 -14.94 -9.50 23.30
C TYR A 78 -15.33 -10.93 22.92
N THR A 79 -15.41 -11.20 21.62
CA THR A 79 -15.72 -12.50 21.01
C THR A 79 -14.48 -13.23 20.49
N ALA A 80 -13.32 -12.56 20.45
CA ALA A 80 -12.05 -13.12 20.04
C ALA A 80 -12.05 -13.68 18.60
N CYS A 81 -12.76 -13.03 17.66
CA CYS A 81 -12.89 -13.53 16.30
C CYS A 81 -11.53 -13.72 15.60
N ALA A 82 -10.60 -12.78 15.79
CA ALA A 82 -9.25 -12.86 15.22
C ALA A 82 -8.46 -14.05 15.77
N GLN A 83 -8.54 -14.31 17.07
CA GLN A 83 -7.87 -15.44 17.72
C GLN A 83 -8.49 -16.77 17.28
N MET A 84 -9.81 -16.82 17.11
CA MET A 84 -10.49 -18.00 16.57
C MET A 84 -10.05 -18.30 15.13
N ALA A 85 -9.86 -17.27 14.31
CA ALA A 85 -9.35 -17.44 12.95
C ALA A 85 -7.93 -18.05 12.94
N ASN A 86 -7.05 -17.60 13.85
CA ASN A 86 -5.71 -18.19 14.00
C ASN A 86 -5.78 -19.65 14.46
N LEU A 87 -6.65 -19.97 15.41
CA LEU A 87 -6.85 -21.35 15.88
C LEU A 87 -7.35 -22.27 14.76
N LEU A 88 -8.28 -21.79 13.93
CA LEU A 88 -8.77 -22.52 12.76
C LEU A 88 -7.65 -22.73 11.73
N ALA A 89 -6.80 -21.73 11.50
CA ALA A 89 -5.63 -21.87 10.63
C ALA A 89 -4.66 -22.96 11.13
N GLU A 90 -4.38 -23.00 12.44
CA GLU A 90 -3.57 -24.07 13.04
C GLU A 90 -4.22 -25.45 12.90
N TRP A 91 -5.54 -25.55 13.12
CA TRP A 91 -6.26 -26.80 12.96
C TRP A 91 -6.26 -27.32 11.52
N LEU A 92 -6.35 -26.42 10.53
CA LEU A 92 -6.21 -26.79 9.12
C LEU A 92 -4.81 -27.38 8.84
N ILE A 93 -3.76 -26.78 9.41
CA ILE A 93 -2.39 -27.30 9.29
C ILE A 93 -2.29 -28.68 9.94
N LEU A 94 -2.84 -28.87 11.13
CA LEU A 94 -2.86 -30.17 11.83
C LEU A 94 -3.67 -31.23 11.07
N ALA A 95 -4.75 -30.84 10.40
CA ALA A 95 -5.55 -31.72 9.56
C ALA A 95 -4.86 -32.13 8.24
N GLY A 96 -3.65 -31.61 7.97
CA GLY A 96 -2.82 -31.98 6.83
C GLY A 96 -2.87 -31.00 5.66
N VAL A 97 -3.50 -29.84 5.80
CA VAL A 97 -3.40 -28.76 4.81
C VAL A 97 -2.00 -28.15 4.88
N LYS A 98 -1.39 -27.85 3.74
CA LYS A 98 -0.05 -27.25 3.72
C LYS A 98 -0.11 -25.84 4.29
N VAL A 99 0.92 -25.48 5.05
CA VAL A 99 1.07 -24.13 5.62
C VAL A 99 0.97 -23.04 4.55
N THR A 100 1.56 -23.28 3.37
CA THR A 100 1.51 -22.35 2.23
C THR A 100 0.09 -22.10 1.73
N ASP A 101 -0.77 -23.11 1.77
CA ASP A 101 -2.14 -23.02 1.27
C ASP A 101 -3.03 -22.27 2.27
N VAL A 102 -2.80 -22.48 3.57
CA VAL A 102 -3.46 -21.73 4.64
C VAL A 102 -3.04 -20.26 4.62
N GLN A 103 -1.73 -19.99 4.46
CA GLN A 103 -1.21 -18.62 4.30
C GLN A 103 -1.86 -17.93 3.09
N ALA A 104 -1.88 -18.59 1.93
CA ALA A 104 -2.52 -18.04 0.74
C ALA A 104 -4.02 -17.78 0.96
N MET A 105 -4.72 -18.62 1.74
CA MET A 105 -6.14 -18.39 2.06
C MET A 105 -6.34 -17.11 2.87
N VAL A 106 -5.49 -16.86 3.87
CA VAL A 106 -5.53 -15.64 4.69
C VAL A 106 -5.14 -14.41 3.87
N GLU A 107 -4.04 -14.49 3.10
CA GLU A 107 -3.57 -13.41 2.23
C GLU A 107 -4.62 -13.01 1.19
N ASN A 108 -5.26 -13.99 0.54
CA ASN A 108 -6.31 -13.72 -0.44
C ASN A 108 -7.53 -13.06 0.20
N ASN A 109 -7.92 -13.47 1.41
CA ASN A 109 -9.03 -12.85 2.12
C ASN A 109 -8.70 -11.40 2.50
N LEU A 110 -7.50 -11.14 3.03
CA LEU A 110 -7.02 -9.79 3.33
C LEU A 110 -6.98 -8.92 2.08
N LYS A 111 -6.49 -9.46 0.96
CA LYS A 111 -6.47 -8.78 -0.34
C LYS A 111 -7.88 -8.35 -0.76
N ASP A 112 -8.86 -9.26 -0.67
CA ASP A 112 -10.25 -8.97 -1.01
C ASP A 112 -10.89 -7.94 -0.08
N MET A 113 -10.55 -7.95 1.21
CA MET A 113 -11.00 -6.94 2.16
C MET A 113 -10.41 -5.57 1.80
N ILE A 114 -9.10 -5.48 1.58
CA ILE A 114 -8.44 -4.23 1.20
C ILE A 114 -9.10 -3.66 -0.07
N LEU A 115 -9.28 -4.46 -1.11
CA LEU A 115 -9.94 -4.00 -2.35
C LEU A 115 -11.35 -3.44 -2.12
N LYS A 116 -12.09 -3.94 -1.14
CA LYS A 116 -13.46 -3.48 -0.84
C LYS A 116 -13.51 -2.24 0.04
N THR A 117 -12.54 -2.09 0.95
CA THR A 117 -12.58 -1.07 2.00
C THR A 117 -11.53 0.03 1.83
N PHE A 118 -10.70 -0.05 0.79
CA PHE A 118 -9.66 0.94 0.54
C PHE A 118 -10.26 2.33 0.30
N ASP A 119 -9.72 3.32 1.01
CA ASP A 119 -10.08 4.72 0.86
C ASP A 119 -8.81 5.51 0.53
N PRO A 120 -8.67 6.04 -0.70
CA PRO A 120 -7.46 6.74 -1.12
C PRO A 120 -7.18 7.98 -0.26
N LYS A 121 -8.21 8.66 0.24
CA LYS A 121 -8.02 9.87 1.06
C LYS A 121 -7.43 9.53 2.43
N LYS A 122 -7.85 8.42 3.03
CA LYS A 122 -7.28 7.95 4.30
C LYS A 122 -5.85 7.46 4.11
N ALA A 123 -5.58 6.76 3.02
CA ALA A 123 -4.22 6.32 2.69
C ALA A 123 -3.26 7.50 2.48
N ASP A 124 -3.71 8.55 1.79
CA ASP A 124 -2.92 9.75 1.56
C ASP A 124 -2.63 10.52 2.85
N LYS A 125 -3.56 10.53 3.81
CA LYS A 125 -3.36 11.16 5.12
C LYS A 125 -2.14 10.61 5.86
N ILE A 126 -1.93 9.29 5.81
CA ILE A 126 -0.77 8.63 6.45
C ILE A 126 0.53 9.26 5.92
N PHE A 127 0.59 9.54 4.62
CA PHE A 127 1.76 10.15 3.98
C PHE A 127 1.89 11.66 4.22
N THR A 128 0.79 12.38 4.33
CA THR A 128 0.83 13.83 4.54
C THR A 128 1.08 14.22 5.99
N GLU A 129 0.65 13.38 6.95
CA GLU A 129 0.77 13.65 8.39
C GLU A 129 2.11 13.15 8.95
N GLU A 130 2.55 11.94 8.60
CA GLU A 130 3.81 11.38 9.15
C GLU A 130 5.07 11.92 8.48
N GLY A 131 4.97 12.52 7.28
CA GLY A 131 6.07 13.16 6.54
C GLY A 131 7.20 12.22 6.06
N GLU A 132 7.30 11.02 6.61
CA GLU A 132 8.24 9.97 6.26
C GLU A 132 7.55 8.75 5.64
N THR A 133 8.31 7.92 4.94
CA THR A 133 7.80 6.67 4.38
C THR A 133 7.63 5.63 5.50
N PRO A 134 6.44 5.05 5.68
CA PRO A 134 6.25 4.06 6.73
C PRO A 134 7.10 2.81 6.52
N ALA A 135 7.77 2.32 7.58
CA ALA A 135 8.64 1.15 7.50
C ALA A 135 7.89 -0.11 7.03
N TRP A 136 6.64 -0.28 7.49
CA TRP A 136 5.78 -1.41 7.10
C TRP A 136 5.53 -1.45 5.58
N LEU A 137 5.52 -0.31 4.90
CA LEU A 137 5.31 -0.26 3.45
C LEU A 137 6.51 -0.83 2.72
N THR A 138 7.72 -0.57 3.23
CA THR A 138 8.97 -1.11 2.66
C THR A 138 9.06 -2.63 2.82
N GLU A 139 8.55 -3.17 3.93
CA GLU A 139 8.45 -4.62 4.13
C GLU A 139 7.35 -5.23 3.25
N MET A 140 6.20 -4.58 3.16
CA MET A 140 5.06 -5.05 2.36
C MET A 140 5.43 -5.23 0.87
N ILE A 141 6.18 -4.29 0.29
CA ILE A 141 6.58 -4.37 -1.12
C ILE A 141 7.60 -5.48 -1.42
N GLN A 142 8.20 -6.14 -0.42
CA GLN A 142 9.10 -7.28 -0.65
C GLN A 142 8.32 -8.50 -1.15
N HIS A 143 7.02 -8.57 -0.88
CA HIS A 143 6.17 -9.69 -1.27
C HIS A 143 5.45 -9.42 -2.61
N PRO A 144 5.54 -10.34 -3.59
CA PRO A 144 4.90 -10.16 -4.90
C PRO A 144 3.37 -10.07 -4.83
N THR A 145 2.73 -10.77 -3.89
CA THR A 145 1.27 -10.72 -3.68
C THR A 145 0.79 -9.29 -3.41
N TRP A 146 1.51 -8.57 -2.54
CA TRP A 146 1.16 -7.20 -2.16
C TRP A 146 1.52 -6.18 -3.25
N ARG A 147 2.63 -6.36 -3.96
CA ARG A 147 2.94 -5.56 -5.16
C ARG A 147 1.81 -5.65 -6.20
N SER A 148 1.30 -6.86 -6.47
CA SER A 148 0.17 -7.08 -7.37
C SER A 148 -1.10 -6.36 -6.90
N LEU A 149 -1.37 -6.34 -5.59
CA LEU A 149 -2.49 -5.59 -5.01
C LEU A 149 -2.33 -4.08 -5.22
N ILE A 150 -1.12 -3.55 -4.97
CA ILE A 150 -0.82 -2.12 -5.15
C ILE A 150 -1.02 -1.69 -6.61
N TYR A 151 -0.57 -2.49 -7.58
CA TYR A 151 -0.80 -2.18 -8.99
C TYR A 151 -2.28 -2.10 -9.33
N ARG A 152 -3.08 -3.05 -8.83
CA ARG A 152 -4.53 -3.06 -9.04
C ARG A 152 -5.21 -1.85 -8.41
N LEU A 153 -4.84 -1.50 -7.17
CA LEU A 153 -5.38 -0.31 -6.50
C LEU A 153 -5.00 0.97 -7.24
N ALA A 154 -3.79 1.07 -7.77
CA ALA A 154 -3.34 2.24 -8.51
C ALA A 154 -4.04 2.41 -9.87
N GLU A 155 -4.48 1.32 -10.49
CA GLU A 155 -5.36 1.40 -11.66
C GLU A 155 -6.74 1.96 -11.30
N GLU A 156 -7.30 1.53 -10.16
CA GLU A 156 -8.62 1.97 -9.69
C GLU A 156 -8.60 3.40 -9.13
N TYR A 157 -7.49 3.82 -8.51
CA TYR A 157 -7.32 5.11 -7.83
C TYR A 157 -6.04 5.84 -8.30
N PRO A 158 -6.03 6.36 -9.54
CA PRO A 158 -4.83 6.95 -10.15
C PRO A 158 -4.34 8.25 -9.47
N ASP A 159 -5.24 8.97 -8.80
CA ASP A 159 -4.94 10.23 -8.14
C ASP A 159 -4.40 10.06 -6.71
N CYS A 160 -4.33 8.83 -6.19
CA CYS A 160 -3.85 8.55 -4.84
C CYS A 160 -2.33 8.76 -4.75
N LEU A 161 -1.91 9.67 -3.88
CA LEU A 161 -0.49 10.01 -3.70
C LEU A 161 0.30 8.82 -3.13
N MET A 162 -0.25 8.13 -2.13
CA MET A 162 0.38 7.00 -1.46
C MET A 162 0.65 5.85 -2.46
N LEU A 163 -0.34 5.48 -3.27
CA LEU A 163 -0.18 4.43 -4.29
C LEU A 163 0.86 4.82 -5.33
N ASN A 164 0.83 6.07 -5.78
CA ASN A 164 1.79 6.57 -6.75
C ASN A 164 3.22 6.52 -6.21
N PHE A 165 3.42 6.98 -4.99
CA PHE A 165 4.71 6.89 -4.31
C PHE A 165 5.16 5.44 -4.10
N THR A 166 4.24 4.55 -3.74
CA THR A 166 4.54 3.13 -3.55
C THR A 166 5.00 2.46 -4.84
N ILE A 167 4.41 2.79 -5.99
CA ILE A 167 4.88 2.29 -7.29
C ILE A 167 6.31 2.76 -7.56
N LYS A 168 6.63 4.00 -7.21
CA LYS A 168 8.00 4.52 -7.31
C LYS A 168 8.96 3.72 -6.42
N LEU A 169 8.60 3.44 -5.16
CA LEU A 169 9.42 2.60 -4.27
C LEU A 169 9.63 1.20 -4.83
N ILE A 170 8.59 0.58 -5.39
CA ILE A 170 8.68 -0.74 -6.02
C ILE A 170 9.67 -0.70 -7.20
N SER A 171 9.65 0.38 -7.98
CA SER A 171 10.57 0.63 -9.08
C SER A 171 12.01 0.91 -8.60
N ASP A 172 12.19 1.62 -7.48
CA ASP A 172 13.50 1.86 -6.85
C ASP A 172 14.11 0.57 -6.28
N ALA A 173 13.27 -0.33 -5.78
CA ALA A 173 13.68 -1.64 -5.27
C ALA A 173 14.05 -2.66 -6.37
N GLY A 174 13.88 -2.31 -7.65
CA GLY A 174 14.27 -3.17 -8.78
C GLY A 174 13.16 -4.05 -9.34
N PHE A 175 11.93 -3.96 -8.83
CA PHE A 175 10.79 -4.77 -9.27
C PHE A 175 9.99 -4.13 -10.44
N GLN A 176 10.55 -3.15 -11.16
CA GLN A 176 9.87 -2.48 -12.27
C GLN A 176 9.43 -3.42 -13.41
N GLY A 177 10.06 -4.60 -13.54
CA GLY A 177 9.69 -5.60 -14.55
C GLY A 177 8.36 -6.30 -14.27
N GLU A 178 7.86 -6.24 -13.03
CA GLU A 178 6.56 -6.82 -12.63
C GLU A 178 5.38 -5.88 -12.92
N ILE A 179 5.67 -4.63 -13.29
CA ILE A 179 4.65 -3.65 -13.70
C ILE A 179 4.18 -4.02 -15.10
N THR A 180 3.37 -5.07 -15.20
CA THR A 180 2.75 -5.51 -16.47
C THR A 180 1.59 -4.61 -16.87
N SER A 181 1.07 -3.80 -15.94
CA SER A 181 0.04 -2.83 -16.24
C SER A 181 0.61 -1.61 -16.92
N ILE A 182 0.33 -1.53 -18.20
CA ILE A 182 0.65 -0.40 -19.06
C ILE A 182 -0.02 0.88 -18.54
N SER A 183 -1.24 0.78 -18.00
CA SER A 183 -2.00 1.93 -17.49
C SER A 183 -1.32 2.54 -16.27
N THR A 184 -0.89 1.70 -15.32
CA THR A 184 -0.20 2.16 -14.10
C THR A 184 1.17 2.77 -14.41
N ALA A 185 1.95 2.16 -15.31
CA ALA A 185 3.24 2.69 -15.70
C ALA A 185 3.11 4.03 -16.46
N ALA A 186 2.10 4.19 -17.31
CA ALA A 186 1.90 5.37 -18.15
C ALA A 186 1.49 6.64 -17.40
N GLN A 187 1.04 6.52 -16.15
CA GLN A 187 0.62 7.65 -15.32
C GLN A 187 1.81 8.41 -14.70
N GLN A 188 2.95 7.74 -14.50
CA GLN A 188 4.13 8.34 -13.91
C GLN A 188 5.33 8.29 -14.86
N ILE A 189 5.81 9.46 -15.26
CA ILE A 189 6.89 9.55 -16.25
C ILE A 189 8.19 8.86 -15.79
N GLU A 190 8.54 8.94 -14.50
CA GLU A 190 9.75 8.32 -13.97
C GLU A 190 9.67 6.78 -14.03
N VAL A 191 8.54 6.21 -13.61
CA VAL A 191 8.27 4.78 -13.69
C VAL A 191 8.23 4.33 -15.15
N PHE A 192 7.48 5.04 -15.99
CA PHE A 192 7.41 4.79 -17.43
C PHE A 192 8.79 4.76 -18.09
N SER A 193 9.67 5.70 -17.73
CA SER A 193 11.02 5.79 -18.29
C SER A 193 11.87 4.56 -17.95
N ARG A 194 11.74 4.03 -16.73
CA ARG A 194 12.45 2.82 -16.28
C ARG A 194 11.91 1.56 -16.93
N VAL A 195 10.59 1.45 -17.08
CA VAL A 195 9.96 0.32 -17.80
C VAL A 195 10.35 0.37 -19.28
N LEU A 196 10.30 1.55 -19.92
CA LEU A 196 10.73 1.76 -21.31
C LEU A 196 12.21 1.40 -21.50
N LYS A 197 13.10 1.83 -20.60
CA LYS A 197 14.51 1.46 -20.64
C LYS A 197 14.69 -0.07 -20.58
N THR A 198 13.96 -0.74 -19.69
CA THR A 198 14.02 -2.20 -19.53
C THR A 198 13.53 -2.91 -20.79
N ALA A 199 12.43 -2.44 -21.39
CA ALA A 199 11.90 -2.97 -22.64
C ALA A 199 12.88 -2.79 -23.82
N ILE A 200 13.51 -1.62 -23.94
CA ILE A 200 14.53 -1.35 -24.97
C ILE A 200 15.77 -2.23 -24.75
N ALA A 201 16.23 -2.38 -23.50
CA ALA A 201 17.35 -3.25 -23.18
C ALA A 201 17.05 -4.72 -23.50
N GLY A 202 15.83 -5.19 -23.19
CA GLY A 202 15.36 -6.53 -23.56
C GLY A 202 15.32 -6.74 -25.07
N PHE A 203 14.80 -5.77 -25.83
CA PHE A 203 14.82 -5.80 -27.30
C PHE A 203 16.25 -5.85 -27.88
N LEU A 204 17.21 -5.15 -27.27
CA LEU A 204 18.60 -5.16 -27.71
C LEU A 204 19.32 -6.48 -27.42
N GLN A 205 18.91 -7.19 -26.36
CA GLN A 205 19.51 -8.47 -25.94
C GLN A 205 18.87 -9.66 -26.66
N ASN A 206 17.56 -9.63 -26.93
CA ASN A 206 16.82 -10.73 -27.56
C ASN A 206 16.79 -10.58 -29.08
N THR A 207 17.75 -11.22 -29.77
CA THR A 207 17.87 -11.16 -31.24
C THR A 207 16.96 -12.15 -31.97
N GLU A 208 16.51 -13.22 -31.30
CA GLU A 208 15.68 -14.29 -31.90
C GLU A 208 14.18 -13.93 -31.90
N ASP A 209 13.66 -13.43 -30.76
CA ASP A 209 12.24 -13.08 -30.57
C ASP A 209 11.94 -11.57 -30.66
N TRP A 210 12.68 -10.85 -31.52
CA TRP A 210 12.60 -9.39 -31.63
C TRP A 210 11.18 -8.87 -31.95
N GLN A 211 10.35 -9.65 -32.66
CA GLN A 211 8.97 -9.28 -33.00
C GLN A 211 8.06 -9.22 -31.77
N SER A 212 8.18 -10.20 -30.85
CA SER A 212 7.38 -10.23 -29.63
C SER A 212 7.76 -9.06 -28.71
N SER A 213 9.06 -8.83 -28.53
CA SER A 213 9.56 -7.72 -27.72
C SER A 213 9.17 -6.35 -28.28
N ILE A 214 9.14 -6.19 -29.61
CA ILE A 214 8.61 -4.96 -30.24
C ILE A 214 7.13 -4.80 -29.99
N GLN A 215 6.33 -5.87 -30.10
CA GLN A 215 4.88 -5.78 -29.87
C GLN A 215 4.55 -5.40 -28.43
N GLU A 216 5.25 -5.96 -27.45
CA GLU A 216 5.10 -5.58 -26.04
C GLU A 216 5.49 -4.12 -25.80
N CYS A 217 6.64 -3.69 -26.33
CA CYS A 217 7.11 -2.31 -26.24
C CYS A 217 6.12 -1.34 -26.92
N ALA A 218 5.65 -1.66 -28.12
CA ALA A 218 4.67 -0.85 -28.85
C ALA A 218 3.32 -0.79 -28.14
N LYS A 219 2.86 -1.90 -27.56
CA LYS A 219 1.60 -1.92 -26.77
C LYS A 219 1.69 -0.95 -25.60
N MET A 220 2.84 -0.92 -24.93
CA MET A 220 3.12 -0.03 -23.80
C MET A 220 3.22 1.44 -24.25
N VAL A 221 4.04 1.73 -25.26
CA VAL A 221 4.30 3.09 -25.74
C VAL A 221 3.04 3.73 -26.33
N CYS A 222 2.24 2.96 -27.08
CA CYS A 222 1.01 3.40 -27.74
C CYS A 222 -0.22 3.35 -26.83
N HIS A 223 -0.06 3.31 -25.51
CA HIS A 223 -1.19 3.38 -24.58
C HIS A 223 -1.73 4.80 -24.41
N GLY A 224 -0.85 5.77 -24.24
CA GLY A 224 -1.18 7.19 -24.19
C GLY A 224 -0.54 7.96 -25.36
N GLN A 225 -1.17 9.06 -25.76
CA GLN A 225 -0.57 9.98 -26.74
C GLN A 225 0.71 10.61 -26.17
N HIS A 226 0.70 10.97 -24.88
CA HIS A 226 1.84 11.53 -24.17
C HIS A 226 2.99 10.53 -24.03
N THR A 227 2.71 9.26 -23.69
CA THR A 227 3.73 8.20 -23.62
C THR A 227 4.34 7.90 -24.97
N TYR A 228 3.53 7.96 -26.04
CA TYR A 228 4.00 7.79 -27.41
C TYR A 228 4.97 8.89 -27.81
N VAL A 229 4.57 10.16 -27.64
CA VAL A 229 5.42 11.31 -27.98
C VAL A 229 6.73 11.28 -27.18
N TYR A 230 6.65 11.04 -25.88
CA TYR A 230 7.84 10.94 -25.02
C TYR A 230 8.81 9.85 -25.50
N SER A 231 8.30 8.66 -25.79
CA SER A 231 9.11 7.53 -26.25
C SER A 231 9.72 7.80 -27.62
N GLN A 232 8.99 8.42 -28.54
CA GLN A 232 9.51 8.76 -29.87
C GLN A 232 10.63 9.81 -29.80
N VAL A 233 10.52 10.80 -28.93
CA VAL A 233 11.60 11.78 -28.72
C VAL A 233 12.85 11.08 -28.19
N LEU A 234 12.72 10.20 -27.20
CA LEU A 234 13.86 9.43 -26.67
C LEU A 234 14.49 8.53 -27.74
N LEU A 235 13.69 7.76 -28.47
CA LEU A 235 14.19 6.88 -29.53
C LEU A 235 14.86 7.66 -30.65
N GLN A 236 14.36 8.86 -30.98
CA GLN A 236 14.97 9.74 -31.98
C GLN A 236 16.34 10.26 -31.52
N ILE A 237 16.48 10.60 -30.25
CA ILE A 237 17.78 11.00 -29.67
C ILE A 237 18.74 9.80 -29.72
N LEU A 238 18.31 8.62 -29.29
CA LEU A 238 19.13 7.40 -29.32
C LEU A 238 19.49 6.97 -30.76
N ALA A 239 18.65 7.28 -31.74
CA ALA A 239 18.90 6.99 -33.15
C ALA A 239 20.00 7.86 -33.77
N GLN A 240 20.37 8.99 -33.14
CA GLN A 240 21.48 9.85 -33.59
C GLN A 240 22.85 9.26 -33.25
N GLU A 241 22.90 8.24 -32.38
CA GLU A 241 24.15 7.60 -32.00
C GLU A 241 24.77 6.81 -33.16
N SER A 242 26.06 7.07 -33.41
CA SER A 242 26.82 6.44 -34.49
C SER A 242 26.92 4.92 -34.37
N ARG A 243 26.83 4.39 -33.13
CA ARG A 243 26.94 2.97 -32.82
C ARG A 243 25.59 2.42 -32.35
N GLY A 244 24.87 1.75 -33.25
CA GLY A 244 23.59 1.09 -32.93
C GLY A 244 22.34 1.98 -33.08
N GLY A 245 22.49 3.26 -33.47
CA GLY A 245 21.35 4.16 -33.70
C GLY A 245 20.37 3.68 -34.78
N PHE A 246 20.86 2.93 -35.78
CA PHE A 246 19.99 2.33 -36.81
C PHE A 246 18.99 1.32 -36.23
N THR A 247 19.36 0.59 -35.18
CA THR A 247 18.49 -0.36 -34.47
C THR A 247 17.37 0.38 -33.73
N MET A 248 17.70 1.52 -33.10
CA MET A 248 16.72 2.39 -32.44
C MET A 248 15.78 3.07 -33.45
N LYS A 249 16.30 3.48 -34.61
CA LYS A 249 15.50 4.02 -35.71
C LYS A 249 14.50 2.98 -36.22
N ARG A 250 14.92 1.72 -36.36
CA ARG A 250 14.02 0.61 -36.72
C ARG A 250 12.95 0.38 -35.67
N LEU A 251 13.32 0.37 -34.37
CA LEU A 251 12.35 0.25 -33.27
C LEU A 251 11.30 1.37 -33.31
N SER A 252 11.72 2.63 -33.49
CA SER A 252 10.82 3.78 -33.64
C SER A 252 9.84 3.62 -34.82
N GLN A 253 10.32 3.14 -35.97
CA GLN A 253 9.50 2.89 -37.16
C GLN A 253 8.45 1.79 -36.93
N GLU A 254 8.83 0.69 -36.30
CA GLU A 254 7.89 -0.40 -36.00
C GLU A 254 6.84 0.04 -34.97
N ILE A 255 7.22 0.79 -33.94
CA ILE A 255 6.26 1.38 -32.99
C ILE A 255 5.30 2.33 -33.71
N THR A 256 5.80 3.16 -34.64
CA THR A 256 4.96 4.07 -35.44
C THR A 256 3.97 3.29 -36.31
N LYS A 257 4.43 2.20 -36.93
CA LYS A 257 3.59 1.32 -37.75
C LYS A 257 2.50 0.65 -36.91
N CYS A 258 2.83 0.17 -35.71
CA CYS A 258 1.84 -0.36 -34.77
C CYS A 258 0.84 0.71 -34.30
N ALA A 259 1.29 1.95 -34.10
CA ALA A 259 0.41 3.06 -33.73
C ALA A 259 -0.59 3.42 -34.83
N GLN A 260 -0.19 3.33 -36.10
CA GLN A 260 -1.07 3.59 -37.26
C GLN A 260 -2.11 2.49 -37.50
N GLN A 261 -1.90 1.29 -36.96
CA GLN A 261 -2.79 0.14 -37.09
C GLN A 261 -3.82 0.05 -35.95
N LYS A 262 -3.70 0.87 -34.91
CA LYS A 262 -4.67 1.03 -33.82
C LYS A 262 -5.58 2.21 -34.09
#